data_AF-A0A818AHH3-F1
#
_entry.id   AF-A0A818AHH3-F1
#
_cell.length_a   1.000
_cell.length_b   1.000
_cell.length_c   1.000
_cell.angle_alpha   90.00
_cell.angle_beta   90.00
_cell.angle_gamma   90.00
#
_symmetry.space_group_name_H-M   'P 1'
#
loop_
_entity.id
_entity.type
_entity.pdbx_description
1 polymer ?
#
loop_
_entity_poly.entity_id
_entity_poly.type
_entity_poly.pdbx_seq_one_letter_code
_entity_poly.pdbx_strand_id
1 'polypeptide(L)'
;MHVGVNVEFDPRVRRPAYAPFSVEVQPMLSGRNFSTVDYHICLSWRSDNVKVLKASRSGSVVIEIQIPTGYRVEEKDLKSMIRGRYTRNLREAENWPGQINFGFQYIDFDPICFEFQAKRWIPVANISRYYEIRAYEWFEPGNMYRSVYTMRNLFALDICEVCGSYQCPYCPYYSLATVFIQSIAMIICILFVILCNHLNMINFH
;
A
#
# COMPACT_ATOMS: atom_id res chain seq x y z
N MET A 1 19.89 19.49 -14.14
CA MET A 1 19.04 18.30 -13.86
C MET A 1 19.09 17.43 -15.12
N HIS A 2 19.88 16.36 -15.11
CA HIS A 2 19.95 15.44 -16.26
C HIS A 2 18.83 14.41 -16.12
N VAL A 3 17.79 14.52 -16.94
CA VAL A 3 16.80 13.45 -17.12
C VAL A 3 17.40 12.49 -18.15
N GLY A 4 17.93 11.37 -17.67
CA GLY A 4 18.29 10.24 -18.52
C GLY A 4 17.04 9.42 -18.80
N VAL A 5 16.59 9.41 -20.05
CA VAL A 5 15.54 8.49 -20.50
C VAL A 5 16.25 7.30 -21.13
N ASN A 6 16.10 6.11 -20.54
CA ASN A 6 16.59 4.89 -21.17
C ASN A 6 15.69 4.59 -22.38
N VAL A 7 16.19 4.89 -23.59
CA VAL A 7 15.60 4.43 -24.85
C VAL A 7 16.16 3.03 -25.12
N GLU A 8 15.57 2.02 -24.51
CA GLU A 8 16.01 0.64 -24.76
C GLU A 8 15.56 0.20 -26.16
N PHE A 9 16.52 -0.07 -27.03
CA PHE A 9 16.28 -0.61 -28.37
C PHE A 9 15.78 -2.06 -28.24
N ASP A 10 14.55 -2.36 -28.71
CA ASP A 10 13.83 -3.63 -28.48
C ASP A 10 14.69 -4.91 -28.66
N PRO A 11 15.58 -5.02 -29.67
CA PRO A 11 16.48 -6.17 -29.83
C PRO A 11 17.55 -6.35 -28.75
N ARG A 12 17.87 -5.31 -27.99
CA ARG A 12 18.89 -5.31 -26.92
C ARG A 12 18.28 -5.46 -25.53
N VAL A 13 16.96 -5.42 -25.41
CA VAL A 13 16.25 -5.71 -24.16
C VAL A 13 16.44 -7.20 -23.86
N ARG A 14 17.17 -7.51 -22.79
CA ARG A 14 17.25 -8.89 -22.29
C ARG A 14 15.87 -9.30 -21.80
N ARG A 15 15.20 -10.13 -22.60
CA ARG A 15 13.98 -10.82 -22.20
C ARG A 15 14.35 -12.13 -21.51
N PRO A 16 13.55 -12.58 -20.52
CA PRO A 16 13.76 -13.90 -19.96
C PRO A 16 13.60 -14.96 -21.05
N ALA A 17 14.35 -16.05 -20.96
CA ALA A 17 14.36 -17.08 -22.00
C ALA A 17 13.00 -17.79 -22.14
N TYR A 18 12.22 -17.79 -21.05
CA TYR A 18 10.86 -18.31 -20.96
C TYR A 18 10.10 -17.50 -19.90
N ALA A 19 8.77 -17.63 -19.86
CA ALA A 19 7.96 -17.05 -18.79
C ALA A 19 7.88 -18.02 -17.60
N PRO A 20 8.53 -17.74 -16.45
CA PRO A 20 8.63 -18.70 -15.36
C PRO A 20 7.31 -18.85 -14.60
N PHE A 21 6.65 -17.74 -14.27
CA PHE A 21 5.53 -17.70 -13.34
C PHE A 21 4.29 -17.08 -13.97
N SER A 22 3.13 -17.49 -13.48
CA SER A 22 1.88 -16.75 -13.60
C SER A 22 1.59 -16.13 -12.24
N VAL A 23 1.44 -14.80 -12.21
CA VAL A 23 1.16 -14.06 -10.98
C VAL A 23 -0.03 -13.16 -11.20
N GLU A 24 -1.01 -13.30 -10.31
CA GLU A 24 -2.18 -12.45 -10.23
C GLU A 24 -2.15 -11.67 -8.92
N VAL A 25 -2.41 -10.36 -8.99
CA VAL A 25 -2.41 -9.47 -7.82
C VAL A 25 -3.72 -8.67 -7.81
N GLN A 26 -4.42 -8.70 -6.69
CA GLN A 26 -5.70 -8.05 -6.51
C GLN A 26 -5.67 -7.25 -5.20
N PRO A 27 -5.29 -5.96 -5.26
CA PRO A 27 -5.34 -5.09 -4.09
C PRO A 27 -6.77 -4.56 -3.87
N MET A 28 -7.27 -4.71 -2.64
CA MET A 28 -8.56 -4.18 -2.20
C MET A 28 -8.32 -3.08 -1.15
N LEU A 29 -8.90 -1.91 -1.38
CA LEU A 29 -8.73 -0.76 -0.50
C LEU A 29 -9.91 -0.66 0.46
N SER A 30 -9.60 -0.55 1.75
CA SER A 30 -10.59 -0.52 2.84
C SER A 30 -10.22 0.51 3.91
N GLY A 31 -11.16 0.76 4.83
CA GLY A 31 -11.00 1.75 5.91
C GLY A 31 -11.18 3.21 5.47
N ARG A 32 -11.09 4.12 6.44
CA ARG A 32 -11.30 5.56 6.20
C ARG A 32 -10.18 6.10 5.31
N ASN A 33 -10.56 6.75 4.22
CA ASN A 33 -9.64 7.31 3.23
C ASN A 33 -8.59 6.28 2.76
N PHE A 34 -8.98 5.01 2.63
CA PHE A 34 -8.12 3.90 2.21
C PHE A 34 -6.93 3.65 3.17
N SER A 35 -7.15 3.71 4.48
CA SER A 35 -6.11 3.45 5.49
C SER A 35 -5.53 2.04 5.44
N THR A 36 -6.23 1.11 4.80
CA THR A 36 -5.92 -0.31 4.78
C THR A 36 -5.95 -0.83 3.35
N VAL A 37 -4.99 -1.69 3.01
CA VAL A 37 -4.90 -2.37 1.73
C VAL A 37 -4.77 -3.86 1.96
N ASP A 38 -5.75 -4.62 1.51
CA ASP A 38 -5.75 -6.08 1.54
C ASP A 38 -5.25 -6.60 0.19
N TYR A 39 -4.15 -7.34 0.20
CA TYR A 39 -3.58 -7.93 -1.01
C TYR A 39 -3.99 -9.38 -1.09
N HIS A 40 -4.65 -9.76 -2.19
CA HIS A 40 -4.85 -11.15 -2.58
C HIS A 40 -3.92 -11.47 -3.77
N ILE A 41 -3.02 -12.43 -3.58
CA ILE A 41 -1.98 -12.75 -4.56
C ILE A 41 -1.99 -14.24 -4.83
N CYS A 42 -2.01 -14.62 -6.10
CA CYS A 42 -1.86 -16.01 -6.54
C CYS A 42 -0.61 -16.17 -7.40
N LEU A 43 0.18 -17.20 -7.11
CA LEU A 43 1.44 -17.51 -7.78
C LEU A 43 1.43 -18.98 -8.23
N SER A 44 1.71 -19.23 -9.52
CA SER A 44 1.85 -20.58 -10.06
C SER A 44 3.00 -20.72 -11.05
N TRP A 45 3.51 -21.95 -11.16
CA TRP A 45 4.47 -22.33 -12.18
C TRP A 45 3.74 -22.56 -13.49
N ARG A 46 4.28 -22.05 -14.60
CA ARG A 46 3.60 -22.21 -15.90
C ARG A 46 3.76 -23.63 -16.43
N SER A 47 2.66 -24.24 -16.86
CA SER A 47 2.65 -25.57 -17.48
C SER A 47 3.48 -25.64 -18.77
N ASP A 48 3.62 -24.52 -19.48
CA ASP A 48 4.48 -24.37 -20.66
C ASP A 48 5.96 -24.75 -20.37
N ASN A 49 6.41 -24.56 -19.13
CA ASN A 49 7.78 -24.82 -18.71
C ASN A 49 8.14 -26.31 -18.70
N VAL A 50 7.15 -27.21 -18.68
CA VAL A 50 7.39 -28.66 -18.85
C VAL A 50 8.04 -28.94 -20.19
N LYS A 51 7.62 -28.24 -21.25
CA LYS A 51 8.14 -28.46 -22.61
C LYS A 51 9.55 -27.93 -22.78
N VAL A 52 9.86 -26.82 -22.11
CA VAL A 52 11.15 -26.11 -22.24
C VAL A 52 12.20 -26.68 -21.29
N LEU A 53 11.84 -26.88 -20.03
CA LEU A 53 12.78 -27.19 -18.93
C LEU A 53 12.66 -28.63 -18.43
N LYS A 54 11.64 -29.38 -18.86
CA LYS A 54 11.32 -30.72 -18.34
C LYS A 54 11.10 -30.76 -16.82
N ALA A 55 10.71 -29.62 -16.25
CA ALA A 55 10.50 -29.44 -14.81
C ALA A 55 9.01 -29.28 -14.49
N SER A 56 8.52 -30.06 -13.53
CA SER A 56 7.13 -30.00 -13.05
C SER A 56 6.90 -28.96 -11.94
N ARG A 57 7.97 -28.36 -11.43
CA ARG A 57 7.99 -27.35 -10.37
C ARG A 57 9.23 -26.48 -10.50
N SER A 58 9.17 -25.29 -9.90
CA SER A 58 10.32 -24.40 -9.74
C SER A 58 11.26 -24.87 -8.62
N GLY A 59 12.45 -24.29 -8.56
CA GLY A 59 13.28 -24.23 -7.36
C GLY A 59 12.75 -23.21 -6.34
N SER A 60 13.61 -22.76 -5.43
CA SER A 60 13.27 -21.75 -4.42
C SER A 60 12.90 -20.43 -5.10
N VAL A 61 11.74 -19.87 -4.76
CA VAL A 61 11.19 -18.67 -5.41
C VAL A 61 11.10 -17.54 -4.39
N VAL A 62 11.48 -16.34 -4.84
CA VAL A 62 11.19 -15.11 -4.11
C VAL A 62 10.21 -14.28 -4.92
N ILE A 63 9.16 -13.81 -4.25
CA ILE A 63 8.23 -12.82 -4.80
C ILE A 63 8.36 -11.52 -4.01
N GLU A 64 8.65 -10.44 -4.73
CA GLU A 64 8.80 -9.10 -4.19
C GLU A 64 7.60 -8.28 -4.64
N ILE A 65 6.84 -7.76 -3.67
CA ILE A 65 5.67 -6.93 -3.90
C ILE A 65 5.96 -5.55 -3.37
N GLN A 66 6.07 -4.57 -4.26
CA GLN A 66 6.18 -3.18 -3.85
C GLN A 66 4.88 -2.75 -3.16
N ILE A 67 4.95 -1.96 -2.10
CA ILE A 67 3.77 -1.41 -1.41
C ILE A 67 3.78 0.12 -1.44
N PRO A 68 2.61 0.78 -1.33
CA PRO A 68 2.51 2.24 -1.23
C PRO A 68 3.39 2.83 -0.13
N THR A 69 4.01 3.98 -0.41
CA THR A 69 4.81 4.69 0.60
C THR A 69 3.93 5.08 1.78
N GLY A 70 4.49 4.97 2.98
CA GLY A 70 3.75 5.18 4.22
C GLY A 70 2.91 3.98 4.68
N TYR A 71 2.81 2.89 3.91
CA TYR A 71 2.16 1.65 4.35
C TYR A 71 3.20 0.64 4.85
N ARG A 72 2.80 -0.17 5.82
CA ARG A 72 3.59 -1.26 6.38
C ARG A 72 2.70 -2.44 6.72
N VAL A 73 3.30 -3.63 6.71
CA VAL A 73 2.71 -4.84 7.27
C VAL A 73 3.33 -5.09 8.63
N GLU A 74 2.51 -5.48 9.59
CA GLU A 74 2.99 -5.80 10.93
C GLU A 74 3.81 -7.08 10.90
N GLU A 75 5.00 -7.07 11.51
CA GLU A 75 5.90 -8.23 11.49
C GLU A 75 5.29 -9.44 12.22
N LYS A 76 4.40 -9.21 13.18
CA LYS A 76 3.63 -10.26 13.85
C LYS A 76 2.75 -11.03 12.86
N ASP A 77 2.12 -10.34 11.91
CA ASP A 77 1.23 -10.95 10.94
C ASP A 77 2.03 -11.82 9.97
N LEU A 78 3.17 -11.32 9.48
CA LEU A 78 4.10 -12.10 8.66
C LEU A 78 4.59 -13.37 9.38
N LYS A 79 5.02 -13.24 10.65
CA LYS A 79 5.43 -14.38 11.47
C LYS A 79 4.29 -15.36 11.71
N SER A 80 3.06 -14.87 11.85
CA SER A 80 1.87 -15.71 11.99
C SER A 80 1.59 -16.51 10.72
N MET A 81 1.73 -15.92 9.54
CA MET A 81 1.57 -16.62 8.26
C MET A 81 2.56 -17.79 8.12
N ILE A 82 3.84 -17.54 8.44
CA ILE A 82 4.89 -18.57 8.37
C ILE A 82 4.61 -19.70 9.37
N ARG A 83 4.28 -19.35 10.63
CA ARG A 83 4.05 -20.34 11.70
C ARG A 83 2.77 -21.12 11.52
N GLY A 84 1.71 -20.45 11.05
CA GLY A 84 0.39 -21.04 10.85
C GLY A 84 0.36 -22.09 9.73
N ARG A 85 1.34 -22.04 8.80
CA ARG A 85 1.44 -22.97 7.66
C ARG A 85 0.17 -23.07 6.81
N TYR A 86 -0.67 -22.02 6.84
CA TYR A 86 -1.86 -21.91 6.00
C TYR A 86 -1.48 -21.77 4.53
N THR A 87 -0.38 -21.07 4.26
CA THR A 87 0.17 -20.91 2.92
C THR A 87 1.15 -22.02 2.62
N ARG A 88 0.86 -22.79 1.58
CA ARG A 88 1.69 -23.91 1.11
C ARG A 88 3.08 -23.41 0.72
N ASN A 89 4.10 -24.16 1.12
CA ASN A 89 5.51 -23.92 0.77
C ASN A 89 6.11 -22.56 1.18
N LEU A 90 5.38 -21.70 1.90
CA LEU A 90 5.91 -20.44 2.43
C LEU A 90 6.95 -20.74 3.52
N ARG A 91 8.15 -20.16 3.39
CA ARG A 91 9.26 -20.34 4.33
C ARG A 91 9.68 -19.03 4.98
N GLU A 92 9.57 -17.94 4.23
CA GLU A 92 10.07 -16.64 4.65
C GLU A 92 9.11 -15.54 4.21
N ALA A 93 8.99 -14.52 5.04
CA ALA A 93 8.24 -13.31 4.75
C ALA A 93 8.92 -12.15 5.48
N GLU A 94 9.42 -11.18 4.74
CA GLU A 94 10.22 -10.07 5.26
C GLU A 94 9.64 -8.73 4.82
N ASN A 95 9.59 -7.78 5.75
CA ASN A 95 9.22 -6.41 5.47
C ASN A 95 10.46 -5.61 5.07
N TRP A 96 10.54 -5.23 3.79
CA TRP A 96 11.63 -4.41 3.26
C TRP A 96 11.15 -2.97 3.09
N PRO A 97 12.03 -1.96 3.10
CA PRO A 97 11.59 -0.58 2.86
C PRO A 97 10.87 -0.43 1.51
N GLY A 98 9.55 -0.17 1.55
CA GLY A 98 8.71 0.05 0.38
C GLY A 98 8.30 -1.22 -0.40
N GLN A 99 8.65 -2.42 0.09
CA GLN A 99 8.25 -3.68 -0.52
C GLN A 99 8.21 -4.82 0.50
N ILE A 100 7.60 -5.93 0.13
CA ILE A 100 7.52 -7.12 0.97
C ILE A 100 7.99 -8.30 0.16
N ASN A 101 8.88 -9.10 0.75
CA ASN A 101 9.46 -10.25 0.10
C ASN A 101 8.88 -11.51 0.74
N PHE A 102 8.35 -12.42 -0.08
CA PHE A 102 7.94 -13.75 0.36
C PHE A 102 8.80 -14.80 -0.32
N GLY A 103 9.33 -15.73 0.47
CA GLY A 103 10.17 -16.83 0.04
C GLY A 103 9.42 -18.16 0.10
N PHE A 104 9.34 -18.83 -1.04
CA PHE A 104 8.72 -20.15 -1.20
C PHE A 104 9.79 -21.20 -1.50
N GLN A 105 9.65 -22.39 -0.91
CA GLN A 105 10.57 -23.49 -1.17
C GLN A 105 10.51 -23.98 -2.62
N TYR A 106 9.30 -24.03 -3.18
CA TYR A 106 9.02 -24.30 -4.59
C TYR A 106 7.58 -23.91 -4.92
N ILE A 107 7.33 -23.66 -6.19
CA ILE A 107 6.01 -23.43 -6.79
C ILE A 107 5.78 -24.50 -7.85
N ASP A 108 4.60 -25.09 -7.88
CA ASP A 108 4.18 -26.06 -8.90
C ASP A 108 3.00 -25.48 -9.70
N PHE A 109 2.33 -26.32 -10.50
CA PHE A 109 1.23 -25.88 -11.36
C PHE A 109 0.00 -25.42 -10.59
N ASP A 110 -0.20 -25.95 -9.38
CA ASP A 110 -1.34 -25.58 -8.56
C ASP A 110 -1.08 -24.20 -7.93
N PRO A 111 -1.91 -23.19 -8.21
CA PRO A 111 -1.66 -21.84 -7.73
C PRO A 111 -1.66 -21.79 -6.20
N ILE A 112 -0.63 -21.14 -5.65
CA ILE A 112 -0.55 -20.81 -4.23
C ILE A 112 -1.08 -19.39 -4.08
N CYS A 113 -2.26 -19.27 -3.47
CA CYS A 113 -2.85 -17.99 -3.13
C CYS A 113 -2.62 -17.66 -1.66
N PHE A 114 -2.28 -16.40 -1.38
CA PHE A 114 -2.09 -15.90 -0.03
C PHE A 114 -2.54 -14.44 0.08
N GLU A 115 -2.86 -14.07 1.30
CA GLU A 115 -3.36 -12.74 1.62
C GLU A 115 -2.54 -12.10 2.72
N PHE A 116 -2.31 -10.80 2.59
CA PHE A 116 -1.74 -10.00 3.68
C PHE A 116 -2.30 -8.58 3.62
N GLN A 117 -2.31 -7.93 4.78
CA GLN A 117 -2.87 -6.61 4.95
C GLN A 117 -1.77 -5.58 5.23
N ALA A 118 -1.64 -4.57 4.37
CA ALA A 118 -0.80 -3.41 4.61
C ALA A 118 -1.64 -2.26 5.19
N LYS A 119 -1.19 -1.70 6.31
CA LYS A 119 -1.84 -0.57 6.98
C LYS A 119 -1.01 0.68 6.82
N ARG A 120 -1.69 1.84 6.75
CA ARG A 120 -1.03 3.14 6.73
C ARG A 120 -0.36 3.40 8.08
N TRP A 121 0.96 3.52 8.05
CA TRP A 121 1.82 3.85 9.18
C TRP A 121 2.14 5.35 9.24
N ILE A 122 2.40 5.97 8.09
CA ILE A 122 2.71 7.40 7.97
C ILE A 122 1.79 8.01 6.91
N PRO A 123 1.19 9.18 7.19
CA PRO A 123 0.39 9.87 6.19
C PRO A 123 1.27 10.40 5.06
N VAL A 124 1.09 9.88 3.85
CA VAL A 124 1.71 10.39 2.62
C VAL A 124 0.61 10.71 1.61
N ALA A 125 0.65 11.91 1.03
CA ALA A 125 -0.23 12.33 -0.06
C ALA A 125 0.48 12.22 -1.41
N ASN A 126 -0.27 12.21 -2.50
CA ASN A 126 0.27 12.11 -3.86
C ASN A 126 1.24 10.92 -4.02
N ILE A 127 0.79 9.74 -3.58
CA ILE A 127 1.56 8.51 -3.64
C ILE A 127 1.60 7.99 -5.07
N SER A 128 2.71 7.37 -5.51
CA SER A 128 2.83 6.69 -6.81
C SER A 128 1.60 5.87 -7.23
N ARG A 129 1.20 6.00 -8.49
CA ARG A 129 0.05 5.24 -9.05
C ARG A 129 0.38 3.79 -9.41
N TYR A 130 1.64 3.53 -9.77
CA TYR A 130 2.11 2.27 -10.34
C TYR A 130 3.07 1.59 -9.37
N TYR A 131 2.88 0.29 -9.17
CA TYR A 131 3.69 -0.52 -8.27
C TYR A 131 4.12 -1.80 -8.97
N GLU A 132 5.34 -2.21 -8.68
CA GLU A 132 5.93 -3.38 -9.31
C GLU A 132 5.74 -4.65 -8.47
N ILE A 133 5.52 -5.77 -9.16
CA ILE A 133 5.60 -7.10 -8.60
C ILE A 133 6.62 -7.91 -9.40
N ARG A 134 7.51 -8.60 -8.70
CA ARG A 134 8.55 -9.44 -9.28
C ARG A 134 8.51 -10.82 -8.67
N ALA A 135 8.58 -11.87 -9.48
CA ALA A 135 8.74 -13.23 -9.01
C ALA A 135 9.88 -13.89 -9.77
N TYR A 136 10.83 -14.49 -9.06
CA TYR A 136 12.01 -15.09 -9.65
C TYR A 136 12.51 -16.27 -8.82
N GLU A 137 13.21 -17.19 -9.48
CA GLU A 137 13.93 -18.25 -8.78
C GLU A 137 15.22 -17.69 -8.19
N TRP A 138 15.49 -18.03 -6.93
CA TRP A 138 16.65 -17.52 -6.19
C TRP A 138 17.98 -17.81 -6.88
N PHE A 139 18.12 -19.00 -7.48
CA PHE A 139 19.35 -19.44 -8.15
C PHE A 139 19.47 -18.93 -9.60
N GLU A 140 18.38 -18.46 -10.21
CA GLU A 140 18.35 -18.00 -11.61
C GLU A 140 17.51 -16.71 -11.75
N PRO A 141 17.89 -15.59 -11.09
CA PRO A 141 17.08 -14.37 -11.06
C PRO A 141 16.90 -13.71 -12.43
N GLY A 142 17.68 -14.10 -13.44
CA GLY A 142 17.55 -13.61 -14.81
C GLY A 142 16.24 -14.03 -15.49
N ASN A 143 15.66 -15.16 -15.07
CA ASN A 143 14.36 -15.62 -15.54
C ASN A 143 13.29 -15.17 -14.54
N MET A 144 12.97 -13.88 -14.55
CA MET A 144 11.95 -13.29 -13.67
C MET A 144 10.66 -12.96 -14.40
N TYR A 145 9.54 -13.12 -13.69
CA TYR A 145 8.29 -12.47 -14.04
C TYR A 145 8.27 -11.07 -13.41
N ARG A 146 7.93 -10.07 -14.21
CA ARG A 146 7.78 -8.68 -13.78
C ARG A 146 6.46 -8.15 -14.32
N SER A 147 5.66 -7.57 -13.45
CA SER A 147 4.42 -6.89 -13.81
C SER A 147 4.21 -5.65 -12.95
N VAL A 148 3.28 -4.80 -13.37
CA VAL A 148 2.92 -3.57 -12.68
C VAL A 148 1.43 -3.58 -12.42
N TYR A 149 1.03 -3.22 -11.20
CA TYR A 149 -0.36 -3.02 -10.83
C TYR A 149 -0.60 -1.56 -10.41
N THR A 150 -1.87 -1.12 -10.43
CA THR A 150 -2.20 0.30 -10.24
C THR A 150 -3.14 0.54 -9.08
N MET A 151 -2.91 1.60 -8.31
CA MET A 151 -3.80 2.06 -7.23
C MET A 151 -4.23 3.50 -7.46
N ARG A 152 -5.27 3.68 -8.28
CA ARG A 152 -5.75 5.02 -8.66
C ARG A 152 -6.31 5.81 -7.47
N ASN A 153 -7.03 5.12 -6.58
CA ASN A 153 -7.65 5.74 -5.42
C ASN A 153 -6.62 6.29 -4.43
N LEU A 154 -5.51 5.58 -4.21
CA LEU A 154 -4.42 6.07 -3.35
C LEU A 154 -3.65 7.24 -3.98
N PHE A 155 -3.46 7.21 -5.30
CA PHE A 155 -2.85 8.32 -6.04
C PHE A 155 -3.68 9.60 -5.97
N ALA A 156 -5.01 9.47 -5.92
CA ALA A 156 -5.92 10.60 -5.81
C ALA A 156 -6.06 11.19 -4.40
N LEU A 157 -5.43 10.59 -3.38
CA LEU A 157 -5.52 11.07 -2.01
C LEU A 157 -4.70 12.35 -1.79
N ASP A 158 -5.36 13.35 -1.21
CA ASP A 158 -4.74 14.61 -0.79
C ASP A 158 -4.32 14.63 0.67
N ILE A 159 -3.41 15.54 1.03
CA ILE A 159 -2.87 15.66 2.39
C ILE A 159 -3.95 15.82 3.46
N CYS A 160 -5.07 16.43 3.09
CA CYS A 160 -6.22 16.65 3.96
C CYS A 160 -6.92 15.35 4.35
N GLU A 161 -7.11 14.44 3.39
CA GLU A 161 -7.74 13.15 3.61
C GLU A 161 -6.80 12.21 4.37
N VAL A 162 -5.51 12.29 4.10
CA VAL A 162 -4.53 11.40 4.72
C VAL A 162 -4.25 11.81 6.17
N CYS A 163 -4.13 13.12 6.46
CA CYS A 163 -3.89 13.64 7.82
C CYS A 163 -5.19 13.88 8.62
N GLY A 164 -6.35 13.90 7.97
CA GLY A 164 -7.63 14.22 8.61
C GLY A 164 -7.68 15.63 9.19
N SER A 165 -7.02 16.60 8.53
CA SER A 165 -6.94 17.97 9.03
C SER A 165 -8.23 18.75 8.78
N TYR A 166 -8.74 19.39 9.84
CA TYR A 166 -9.88 20.32 9.77
C TYR A 166 -9.51 21.69 9.16
N GLN A 167 -8.21 21.97 9.00
CA GLN A 167 -7.71 23.25 8.49
C GLN A 167 -7.71 23.32 6.96
N CYS A 168 -8.11 22.25 6.28
CA CYS A 168 -8.17 22.21 4.84
C CYS A 168 -9.41 22.92 4.29
N PRO A 169 -9.26 23.84 3.31
CA PRO A 169 -10.41 24.42 2.63
C PRO A 169 -11.16 23.29 1.91
N TYR A 170 -12.49 23.24 2.10
CA TYR A 170 -13.42 22.29 1.46
C TYR A 170 -13.47 20.84 1.99
N CYS A 171 -13.23 20.61 3.28
CA CYS A 171 -13.44 19.29 3.90
C CYS A 171 -14.78 19.21 4.70
N PRO A 172 -15.88 18.64 4.17
CA PRO A 172 -17.17 18.61 4.88
C PRO A 172 -17.18 17.67 6.11
N TYR A 173 -16.28 16.69 6.18
CA TYR A 173 -16.28 15.66 7.22
C TYR A 173 -15.55 16.06 8.51
N TYR A 174 -14.61 17.00 8.46
CA TYR A 174 -13.77 17.39 9.61
C TYR A 174 -14.12 18.79 10.16
N SER A 175 -14.95 19.55 9.44
CA SER A 175 -15.31 20.94 9.76
C SER A 175 -16.66 21.08 10.49
N LEU A 176 -17.50 20.05 10.52
CA LEU A 176 -18.77 20.10 11.26
C LEU A 176 -18.58 20.35 12.76
N ALA A 177 -17.49 19.87 13.36
CA ALA A 177 -17.21 20.08 14.78
C ALA A 177 -16.69 21.49 15.10
N THR A 178 -15.98 22.15 14.17
CA THR A 178 -15.36 23.46 14.42
C THR A 178 -16.36 24.62 14.27
N VAL A 179 -17.37 24.47 13.41
CA VAL A 179 -18.40 25.52 13.22
C VAL A 179 -19.20 25.75 14.51
N PHE A 180 -19.57 24.69 15.24
CA PHE A 180 -20.36 24.83 16.48
C PHE A 180 -19.56 25.43 17.64
N ILE A 181 -18.28 25.08 17.80
CA ILE A 181 -17.48 25.54 18.94
C ILE A 181 -17.07 27.01 18.77
N GLN A 182 -16.71 27.43 17.55
CA GLN A 182 -16.32 28.82 17.29
C GLN A 182 -17.50 29.79 17.42
N SER A 183 -18.71 29.38 17.02
CA SER A 183 -19.91 30.22 17.14
C SER A 183 -20.35 30.39 18.61
N ILE A 184 -20.25 29.34 19.44
CA ILE A 184 -20.58 29.44 20.88
C ILE A 184 -19.56 30.31 21.64
N ALA A 185 -18.26 30.15 21.37
CA ALA A 185 -17.22 30.95 22.02
C ALA A 185 -17.36 32.46 21.71
N MET A 186 -17.70 32.81 20.46
CA MET A 186 -17.98 34.19 20.07
C MET A 186 -19.22 34.76 20.79
N ILE A 187 -20.29 33.98 20.91
CA ILE A 187 -21.52 34.42 21.62
C ILE A 187 -21.23 34.65 23.12
N ILE A 188 -20.47 33.76 23.77
CA ILE A 188 -20.10 33.91 25.19
C ILE A 188 -19.23 35.16 25.40
N CYS A 189 -18.25 35.42 24.53
CA CYS A 189 -17.43 36.63 24.61
C CYS A 189 -18.26 37.91 24.45
N ILE A 190 -19.20 37.93 23.51
CA ILE A 190 -20.09 39.09 23.32
C ILE A 190 -20.98 39.31 24.55
N LEU A 191 -21.57 38.24 25.10
CA LEU A 191 -22.37 38.31 26.33
C LEU A 191 -21.55 38.81 27.52
N PHE A 192 -20.30 38.38 27.65
CA PHE A 192 -19.41 38.81 28.74
C PHE A 192 -19.06 40.30 28.64
N VAL A 193 -18.79 40.81 27.43
CA VAL A 193 -18.54 42.25 27.20
C VAL A 193 -19.78 43.08 27.53
N ILE A 194 -20.98 42.62 27.13
CA ILE A 194 -22.24 43.32 27.46
C ILE A 194 -22.47 43.34 28.98
N LEU A 195 -22.22 42.22 29.68
CA LEU A 195 -22.38 42.13 31.13
C LEU A 195 -21.40 43.04 31.87
N CYS A 196 -20.13 43.07 31.46
CA CYS A 196 -19.12 43.98 32.02
C CYS A 196 -19.49 45.44 31.80
N ASN A 197 -19.97 45.81 30.60
CA ASN A 197 -20.42 47.17 30.34
C ASN A 197 -21.65 47.55 31.19
N HIS A 198 -22.59 46.63 31.39
CA HIS A 198 -23.77 46.89 32.23
C HIS A 198 -23.43 46.99 33.72
N LEU A 199 -22.46 46.23 34.22
CA LEU A 199 -21.96 46.33 35.60
C LEU A 199 -21.16 47.62 35.83
N ASN A 200 -20.38 48.07 34.84
CA ASN A 200 -19.67 49.36 34.91
C ASN A 200 -20.63 50.56 34.93
N MET A 201 -21.78 50.48 34.25
CA MET A 201 -22.82 51.51 34.28
C MET A 201 -23.55 51.59 35.64
N ILE A 202 -23.67 50.49 36.37
CA ILE A 202 -24.34 50.45 37.68
C ILE A 202 -23.44 51.02 38.80
N ASN A 203 -22.12 50.92 38.67
CA ASN A 203 -21.16 51.44 39.66
C ASN A 203 -20.90 52.96 39.57
N PHE A 204 -21.56 53.68 38.65
CA PHE A 204 -21.40 55.13 38.44
C PHE A 204 -22.63 55.96 38.88
N HIS A 205 -23.61 55.35 39.56
CA HIS A 205 -24.75 56.01 40.21
C HIS A 205 -24.71 55.78 41.72
#